data_AF-A0A7C7KEY5-F1
#
_entry.id   AF-A0A7C7KEY5-F1
#
_cell.length_a   1.000
_cell.length_b   1.000
_cell.length_c   1.000
_cell.angle_alpha   90.00
_cell.angle_beta   90.00
_cell.angle_gamma   90.00
#
_symmetry.space_group_name_H-M   'P 1'
#
loop_
_entity.id
_entity.type
_entity.pdbx_description
1 polymer ?
#
loop_
_entity_poly.entity_id
_entity_poly.type
_entity_poly.pdbx_seq_one_letter_code
_entity_poly.pdbx_strand_id
1 'polypeptide(L)'
;MGTIEDRIQELGIELPDSPAPLANYVPVVRTGNLIYLSGVGPTPKPDGSEYKGKLGGTLGVEEGYDAARLTAINMVARLKGYLGELDRVNR
;
A
#
# COMPACT_ATOMS: atom_id res chain seq x y z
N MET A 1 -2.16 -1.89 20.52
CA MET A 1 -1.73 -1.69 19.13
C MET A 1 -0.29 -1.19 19.16
N GLY A 2 0.45 -1.32 18.07
CA GLY A 2 1.78 -0.74 17.96
C GLY A 2 1.70 0.77 17.72
N THR A 3 2.81 1.46 17.95
CA THR A 3 2.91 2.93 17.80
C THR A 3 2.57 3.39 16.38
N ILE A 4 2.95 2.60 15.37
CA ILE A 4 2.69 2.91 13.97
C ILE A 4 1.19 2.69 13.65
N GLU A 5 0.57 1.62 14.14
CA GLU A 5 -0.85 1.37 13.96
C GLU A 5 -1.72 2.43 14.63
N ASP A 6 -1.36 2.89 15.83
CA ASP A 6 -2.05 3.99 16.51
C ASP A 6 -1.98 5.26 15.65
N ARG A 7 -0.80 5.57 15.09
CA ARG A 7 -0.64 6.74 14.20
C ARG A 7 -1.48 6.64 12.93
N ILE A 8 -1.59 5.45 12.35
CA ILE A 8 -2.43 5.20 11.17
C ILE A 8 -3.90 5.48 11.51
N GLN A 9 -4.35 5.06 12.69
CA GLN A 9 -5.70 5.32 13.16
C GLN A 9 -5.95 6.82 13.42
N GLU A 10 -5.01 7.52 14.06
CA GLU A 10 -5.07 8.98 14.28
C GLU A 10 -5.22 9.77 12.97
N LEU A 11 -4.58 9.27 11.89
CA LEU A 11 -4.67 9.88 10.56
C LEU A 11 -5.97 9.52 9.82
N GLY A 12 -6.87 8.75 10.45
CA GLY A 12 -8.12 8.29 9.83
C GLY A 12 -7.90 7.35 8.65
N ILE A 13 -6.80 6.59 8.68
CA ILE A 13 -6.46 5.66 7.60
C ILE A 13 -6.93 4.26 7.99
N GLU A 14 -7.79 3.68 7.16
CA GLU A 14 -8.09 2.26 7.23
C GLU A 14 -7.11 1.48 6.38
N LEU A 15 -6.49 0.45 6.96
CA LEU A 15 -5.66 -0.48 6.21
C LEU A 15 -6.56 -1.56 5.60
N PRO A 16 -6.59 -1.70 4.26
CA PRO A 16 -7.31 -2.81 3.64
C PRO A 16 -6.63 -4.15 3.96
N ASP A 17 -7.34 -5.24 3.73
CA ASP A 17 -6.71 -6.55 3.72
C ASP A 17 -5.61 -6.60 2.64
N SER A 18 -4.51 -7.29 2.94
CA SER A 18 -3.40 -7.40 1.99
C SER A 18 -3.88 -8.07 0.70
N PRO A 19 -3.82 -7.38 -0.46
CA PRO A 19 -4.34 -7.93 -1.71
C PRO A 19 -3.54 -9.16 -2.15
N ALA A 20 -4.26 -10.19 -2.61
CA ALA A 20 -3.67 -11.40 -3.18
C ALA A 20 -2.83 -11.08 -4.44
N PRO A 21 -1.76 -11.85 -4.73
CA PRO A 21 -0.99 -11.66 -5.95
C PRO A 21 -1.85 -11.92 -7.19
N LEU A 22 -1.67 -11.09 -8.22
CA LEU A 22 -2.42 -11.20 -9.48
C LEU A 22 -1.90 -12.30 -10.41
N ALA A 23 -0.72 -12.85 -10.12
CA ALA A 23 -0.04 -13.85 -10.93
C ALA A 23 0.94 -14.67 -10.08
N ASN A 24 1.76 -15.51 -10.71
CA ASN A 24 2.74 -16.37 -10.06
C ASN A 24 3.99 -15.59 -9.61
N TYR A 25 3.85 -14.78 -8.55
CA TYR A 25 4.95 -14.09 -7.87
C TYR A 25 4.69 -13.98 -6.36
N VAL A 26 5.74 -13.72 -5.60
CA VAL A 26 5.64 -13.56 -4.14
C VAL A 26 5.41 -12.08 -3.79
N PRO A 27 4.37 -11.72 -3.02
CA PRO A 27 4.07 -10.32 -2.68
C PRO A 27 5.16 -9.62 -1.85
N VAL A 28 5.82 -10.38 -0.98
CA VAL A 28 6.85 -9.89 -0.05
C VAL A 28 7.96 -10.92 0.07
N VAL A 29 9.20 -10.49 -0.07
CA VAL A 29 10.38 -11.34 0.20
C VAL A 29 11.29 -10.65 1.21
N ARG A 30 12.01 -11.45 2.00
CA ARG A 30 12.95 -10.97 3.00
C ARG A 30 14.33 -11.58 2.77
N THR A 31 15.36 -10.75 2.79
CA THR A 31 16.76 -11.16 2.78
C THR A 31 17.50 -10.45 3.91
N GLY A 32 18.00 -11.22 4.88
CA GLY A 32 18.56 -10.67 6.12
C GLY A 32 17.55 -9.79 6.87
N ASN A 33 17.88 -8.50 7.00
CA ASN A 33 17.05 -7.47 7.62
C ASN A 33 16.29 -6.59 6.62
N LEU A 34 16.37 -6.87 5.31
CA LEU A 34 15.68 -6.11 4.28
C LEU A 34 14.40 -6.83 3.84
N ILE A 35 13.32 -6.07 3.72
CA ILE A 35 12.03 -6.53 3.19
C ILE A 35 11.80 -5.82 1.85
N TYR A 36 11.51 -6.62 0.82
CA TYR A 36 11.19 -6.14 -0.52
C TYR A 36 9.73 -6.44 -0.82
N LEU A 37 8.99 -5.41 -1.18
CA LEU A 37 7.64 -5.52 -1.70
C LEU A 37 7.71 -5.66 -3.23
N SER A 38 6.94 -6.60 -3.77
CA SER A 38 6.63 -6.60 -5.20
C SER A 38 5.81 -5.36 -5.56
N GLY A 39 5.58 -5.14 -6.86
CA GLY A 39 4.75 -4.03 -7.34
C GLY A 39 3.41 -3.92 -6.59
N VAL A 40 3.12 -2.72 -6.10
CA VAL A 40 1.85 -2.33 -5.47
C VAL A 40 1.34 -1.11 -6.24
N GLY A 41 0.06 -1.14 -6.59
CA GLY A 41 -0.63 0.00 -7.20
C GLY A 41 -1.84 0.41 -6.35
N PRO A 42 -2.54 1.47 -6.77
CA PRO A 42 -3.80 1.84 -6.16
C PRO A 42 -4.86 0.78 -6.45
N THR A 43 -5.75 0.54 -5.49
CA THR A 43 -6.97 -0.23 -5.75
C THR A 43 -7.97 0.60 -6.55
N PRO A 44 -8.96 -0.02 -7.21
CA PRO A 44 -10.05 0.71 -7.84
C PRO A 44 -10.75 1.66 -6.85
N LYS A 45 -11.27 2.77 -7.38
CA LYS A 45 -12.11 3.72 -6.66
C LYS A 45 -13.41 3.03 -6.20
N PRO A 46 -14.16 3.61 -5.24
CA PRO A 46 -15.42 3.01 -4.75
C PRO A 46 -16.47 2.75 -5.83
N ASP A 47 -16.44 3.52 -6.93
CA ASP A 47 -17.31 3.35 -8.09
C ASP A 47 -16.83 2.26 -9.07
N GLY A 48 -15.73 1.58 -8.76
CA GLY A 48 -15.11 0.55 -9.58
C GLY A 48 -14.16 1.07 -10.67
N SER A 49 -14.02 2.38 -10.84
CA SER A 49 -13.08 2.95 -11.81
C SER A 49 -11.62 2.84 -11.35
N GLU A 50 -10.69 2.70 -12.28
CA GLU A 50 -9.26 2.59 -11.98
C GLU A 50 -8.55 3.93 -12.10
N TYR A 51 -7.48 4.13 -11.31
CA TYR A 51 -6.50 5.18 -11.57
C TYR A 51 -5.62 4.76 -12.75
N LYS A 52 -6.04 5.12 -13.97
CA LYS A 52 -5.39 4.69 -15.21
C LYS A 52 -5.10 5.86 -16.13
N GLY A 53 -3.86 5.94 -16.62
CA GLY A 53 -3.45 7.01 -17.53
C GLY A 53 -2.04 7.52 -17.28
N LYS A 54 -1.72 8.66 -17.90
CA LYS A 54 -0.44 9.36 -17.72
C LYS A 54 -0.66 10.63 -16.90
N LEU A 55 0.11 10.82 -15.84
CA LEU A 55 0.13 12.06 -15.06
C LEU A 55 0.50 13.26 -15.93
N GLY A 56 -0.28 14.34 -15.85
CA GLY A 56 -0.16 15.52 -16.72
C GLY A 56 -0.68 15.30 -18.14
N GLY A 57 -1.20 14.10 -18.44
CA GLY A 57 -1.96 13.78 -19.64
C GLY A 57 -3.42 13.56 -19.26
N THR A 58 -3.81 12.28 -19.18
CA THR A 58 -5.18 11.88 -18.82
C THR A 58 -5.42 11.82 -17.31
N LEU A 59 -4.39 11.97 -16.48
CA LEU A 59 -4.51 12.07 -15.03
C LEU A 59 -4.05 13.44 -14.55
N GLY A 60 -4.88 14.09 -13.75
CA GLY A 60 -4.54 15.32 -13.04
C GLY A 60 -3.56 15.08 -11.87
N VAL A 61 -2.99 16.17 -11.34
CA VAL A 61 -2.08 16.09 -10.18
C VAL A 61 -2.79 15.57 -8.93
N GLU A 62 -4.03 16.01 -8.68
CA GLU A 62 -4.82 15.57 -7.54
C GLU A 62 -5.11 14.07 -7.62
N GLU A 63 -5.55 13.57 -8.77
CA GLU A 63 -5.77 12.14 -8.99
C GLU A 63 -4.47 11.32 -8.86
N GLY A 64 -3.35 11.89 -9.30
CA GLY A 64 -2.03 11.28 -9.11
C GLY A 64 -1.64 11.19 -7.63
N TYR A 65 -1.96 12.22 -6.85
CA TYR A 65 -1.73 12.22 -5.40
C TYR A 65 -2.59 11.16 -4.71
N ASP A 66 -3.87 11.07 -5.05
CA ASP A 66 -4.78 10.07 -4.50
C ASP A 66 -4.32 8.64 -4.83
N ALA A 67 -3.92 8.41 -6.09
CA ALA A 67 -3.35 7.14 -6.54
C ALA A 67 -2.08 6.78 -5.76
N ALA A 68 -1.17 7.73 -5.57
CA ALA A 68 0.07 7.53 -4.82
C ALA A 68 -0.20 7.25 -3.33
N ARG A 69 -1.12 7.99 -2.72
CA ARG A 69 -1.53 7.81 -1.32
C ARG A 69 -2.13 6.42 -1.11
N LEU A 70 -3.03 5.99 -1.99
CA LEU A 70 -3.64 4.66 -1.92
C LEU A 70 -2.61 3.55 -2.13
N THR A 71 -1.67 3.75 -3.05
CA THR A 71 -0.53 2.83 -3.26
C THR A 71 0.28 2.66 -1.97
N ALA A 72 0.63 3.76 -1.28
CA ALA A 72 1.38 3.71 -0.03
C ALA A 72 0.61 2.98 1.08
N ILE A 73 -0.70 3.20 1.19
CA ILE A 73 -1.56 2.49 2.15
C ILE A 73 -1.56 0.99 1.87
N ASN A 74 -1.68 0.59 0.60
CA ASN A 74 -1.64 -0.81 0.20
C ASN A 74 -0.28 -1.47 0.50
N MET A 75 0.82 -0.71 0.39
CA MET A 75 2.16 -1.19 0.79
C MET A 75 2.23 -1.42 2.30
N VAL A 76 1.71 -0.50 3.11
CA VAL A 76 1.69 -0.62 4.58
C VAL A 76 0.79 -1.79 5.01
N ALA A 77 -0.37 -1.96 4.41
CA ALA A 77 -1.26 -3.09 4.64
C ALA A 77 -0.57 -4.43 4.33
N ARG A 78 0.13 -4.51 3.19
CA ARG A 78 0.91 -5.71 2.82
C ARG A 78 2.04 -6.00 3.81
N LEU A 79 2.74 -4.97 4.30
CA LEU A 79 3.74 -5.11 5.35
C LEU A 79 3.14 -5.60 6.66
N LYS A 80 2.01 -5.01 7.10
CA LYS A 80 1.27 -5.43 8.29
C LYS A 80 0.85 -6.90 8.18
N GLY A 81 0.30 -7.32 7.04
CA GLY A 81 -0.08 -8.71 6.80
C GLY A 81 1.12 -9.68 6.85
N TYR A 82 2.28 -9.27 6.34
CA TYR A 82 3.50 -10.08 6.37
C TYR A 82 4.18 -10.12 7.76
N LEU A 83 4.20 -9.00 8.47
CA LEU A 83 4.91 -8.84 9.75
C LEU A 83 4.05 -9.13 10.98
N GLY A 84 2.73 -9.10 10.86
CA GLY A 84 1.81 -9.09 11.99
C GLY A 84 1.77 -7.75 12.73
N GLU A 85 2.91 -7.08 12.94
CA GLU A 85 3.03 -5.78 13.62
C GLU A 85 3.98 -4.84 12.86
N LEU A 86 3.59 -3.58 12.69
CA LEU A 86 4.36 -2.59 11.92
C LEU A 86 5.57 -2.04 12.68
N ASP A 87 5.53 -2.03 14.02
CA ASP A 87 6.66 -1.61 14.87
C ASP A 87 7.93 -2.49 14.68
N ARG A 88 7.82 -3.59 13.91
CA ARG A 88 8.97 -4.41 13.49
C ARG A 88 9.81 -3.76 12.38
N VAL A 89 9.30 -2.73 11.72
CA VAL A 89 10.03 -1.98 10.68
C VAL A 89 10.96 -0.96 11.34
N ASN A 90 12.27 -1.16 11.15
CA ASN A 90 13.32 -0.30 11.70
C ASN A 90 14.29 0.13 10.60
N ARG A 91 15.00 1.24 10.82
CA ARG A 91 16.02 1.80 9.90
C ARG A 91 17.44 1.52 10.38
#